data_AF-A0A401RFR4-F1
#
_entry.id   AF-A0A401RFR4-F1
#
_cell.length_a   1.000
_cell.length_b   1.000
_cell.length_c   1.000
_cell.angle_alpha   90.00
_cell.angle_beta   90.00
_cell.angle_gamma   90.00
#
_symmetry.space_group_name_H-M   'P 1'
#
loop_
_entity.id
_entity.type
_entity.pdbx_description
1 polymer ?
#
loop_
_entity_poly.entity_id
_entity_poly.type
_entity_poly.pdbx_seq_one_letter_code
_entity_poly.pdbx_strand_id
1 'polypeptide(L)'
;MVLRIAVNDFTSLLPLSEKFGASLSECRQLMEYAKTLDLDTIGVSGCTDPKIYAQAIADARVVFDIGIHLGFQMYLLDIGGGFPGTAEDKVTFEEVAAEINPALDIYFPDKTEVQIIAEPGRIWGPTCDARDHISDAWMLPELEIGDWLLFKNNGAYTSSISTTFNGFHAAPTHYAISEEAWETLQNIKKEIQSPVEEQDDVDTQHLVIRQ
;
A
#
# COMPACT_ATOMS: atom_id res chain seq x y z
N MET A 1 8.19 12.27 -7.30
CA MET A 1 7.90 11.16 -8.24
C MET A 1 9.01 10.13 -8.16
N VAL A 2 8.67 8.84 -8.30
CA VAL A 2 9.64 7.74 -8.44
C VAL A 2 9.59 7.27 -9.88
N LEU A 3 10.74 7.22 -10.56
CA LEU A 3 10.81 6.84 -11.97
C LEU A 3 11.02 5.33 -12.11
N ARG A 4 10.11 4.63 -12.79
CA ARG A 4 10.27 3.20 -13.06
C ARG A 4 11.18 2.99 -14.26
N ILE A 5 12.28 2.25 -14.09
CA ILE A 5 13.23 1.94 -15.16
C ILE A 5 12.90 0.59 -15.80
N ALA A 6 13.11 0.49 -17.11
CA ALA A 6 13.07 -0.80 -17.80
C ALA A 6 14.36 -1.57 -17.50
N VAL A 7 14.21 -2.81 -17.05
CA VAL A 7 15.33 -3.74 -16.88
C VAL A 7 15.28 -4.74 -18.02
N ASN A 8 16.42 -5.00 -18.66
CA ASN A 8 16.51 -5.99 -19.73
C ASN A 8 16.26 -7.39 -19.16
N ASP A 9 15.10 -7.94 -19.50
CA ASP A 9 14.59 -9.16 -18.91
C ASP A 9 14.28 -10.19 -20.01
N PHE A 10 15.34 -10.66 -20.67
CA PHE A 10 15.24 -11.68 -21.71
C PHE A 10 14.92 -13.08 -21.14
N THR A 11 14.82 -13.23 -19.81
CA THR A 11 14.73 -14.53 -19.12
C THR A 11 13.47 -14.72 -18.28
N SER A 12 12.68 -13.68 -18.02
CA SER A 12 11.45 -13.85 -17.23
C SER A 12 10.34 -14.54 -17.98
N LEU A 13 9.47 -15.15 -17.19
CA LEU A 13 8.26 -15.81 -17.67
C LEU A 13 7.21 -14.82 -18.22
N LEU A 14 7.33 -13.53 -17.85
CA LEU A 14 6.44 -12.43 -18.24
C LEU A 14 7.25 -11.13 -18.37
N PRO A 15 7.75 -10.77 -19.57
CA PRO A 15 8.55 -9.57 -19.78
C PRO A 15 7.69 -8.31 -19.67
N LEU A 16 7.50 -7.82 -18.44
CA LEU A 16 6.75 -6.60 -18.16
C LEU A 16 7.52 -5.33 -18.57
N SER A 17 8.82 -5.43 -18.82
CA SER A 17 9.70 -4.32 -19.23
C SER A 17 9.39 -3.75 -20.62
N GLU A 18 8.82 -4.55 -21.53
CA GLU A 18 8.33 -4.03 -22.83
C GLU A 18 7.05 -3.18 -22.69
N LYS A 19 6.30 -3.35 -21.59
CA LYS A 19 5.05 -2.64 -21.31
C LYS A 19 5.23 -1.52 -20.29
N PHE A 20 6.18 -1.65 -19.37
CA PHE A 20 6.39 -0.75 -18.24
C PHE A 20 7.89 -0.53 -17.97
N GLY A 21 8.27 0.73 -17.80
CA GLY A 21 9.65 1.13 -17.48
C GLY A 21 10.28 1.94 -18.61
N ALA A 22 11.02 2.98 -18.24
CA ALA A 22 11.74 3.83 -19.19
C ALA A 22 13.15 3.30 -19.42
N SER A 23 13.61 3.31 -20.68
CA SER A 23 15.03 3.10 -20.99
C SER A 23 15.90 4.21 -20.40
N LEU A 24 17.21 3.98 -20.25
CA LEU A 24 18.14 4.99 -19.72
C LEU A 24 18.09 6.32 -20.52
N SER A 25 17.92 6.25 -21.85
CA SER A 25 17.76 7.43 -22.71
C SER A 25 16.46 8.18 -22.45
N GLU A 26 15.36 7.46 -22.23
CA GLU A 26 14.06 8.07 -21.92
C GLU A 26 14.04 8.64 -20.50
N CYS A 27 14.72 8.01 -19.55
CA CYS A 27 14.80 8.48 -18.17
C CYS A 27 15.34 9.90 -18.07
N ARG A 28 16.41 10.21 -18.82
CA ARG A 28 16.95 11.57 -18.91
C ARG A 28 15.91 12.56 -19.43
N GLN A 29 15.26 12.23 -20.55
CA GLN A 29 14.27 13.11 -21.17
C GLN A 29 13.07 13.35 -20.24
N LEU A 30 12.62 12.30 -19.54
CA LEU A 30 11.53 12.37 -18.57
C LEU A 30 11.89 13.26 -17.37
N MET A 31 13.11 13.15 -16.85
CA MET A 31 13.60 14.00 -15.76
C MET A 31 13.78 15.47 -16.18
N GLU A 32 14.31 15.72 -17.38
CA GLU A 32 14.41 17.07 -17.95
C GLU A 32 13.01 17.68 -18.12
N TYR A 33 12.05 16.91 -18.61
CA TYR A 33 10.67 17.35 -18.73
C TYR A 33 10.01 17.56 -17.36
N ALA A 34 10.25 16.69 -16.38
CA ALA A 34 9.76 16.85 -15.02
C ALA A 34 10.22 18.18 -14.40
N LYS A 35 11.47 18.61 -14.66
CA LYS A 35 11.93 19.96 -14.27
C LYS A 35 11.11 21.09 -14.88
N THR A 36 10.73 20.98 -16.16
CA THR A 36 9.90 22.02 -16.81
C THR A 36 8.51 22.12 -16.20
N LEU A 37 8.04 21.06 -15.55
CA LEU A 37 6.75 20.97 -14.88
C LEU A 37 6.83 21.23 -13.37
N ASP A 38 8.01 21.59 -12.85
CA ASP A 38 8.25 21.77 -11.40
C ASP A 38 7.91 20.50 -10.58
N LEU A 39 8.09 19.32 -11.20
CA LEU A 39 7.90 18.03 -10.54
C LEU A 39 9.22 17.52 -10.00
N ASP A 40 9.25 17.22 -8.71
CA ASP A 40 10.43 16.64 -8.09
C ASP A 40 10.51 15.14 -8.34
N THR A 41 11.69 14.66 -8.75
CA THR A 41 11.99 13.23 -8.92
C THR A 41 12.93 12.82 -7.81
N ILE A 42 12.47 11.93 -6.94
CA ILE A 42 13.14 11.60 -5.67
C ILE A 42 13.83 10.25 -5.70
N GLY A 43 13.61 9.45 -6.74
CA GLY A 43 13.99 8.06 -6.72
C GLY A 43 13.69 7.27 -7.99
N VAL A 44 14.11 6.01 -7.97
CA VAL A 44 13.98 5.06 -9.08
C VAL A 44 13.38 3.76 -8.56
N SER A 45 12.51 3.14 -9.35
CA SER A 45 12.03 1.78 -9.10
C SER A 45 12.40 0.83 -10.23
N GLY A 46 12.82 -0.40 -9.89
CA GLY A 46 13.12 -1.39 -10.91
C GLY A 46 13.69 -2.70 -10.37
N CYS A 47 12.84 -3.72 -10.26
CA CYS A 47 13.10 -5.12 -10.59
C CYS A 47 11.81 -5.92 -10.34
N THR A 48 11.55 -6.94 -11.15
CA THR A 48 10.52 -7.96 -10.83
C THR A 48 11.03 -9.39 -11.00
N ASP A 49 12.30 -9.57 -11.39
CA ASP A 49 12.90 -10.89 -11.61
C ASP A 49 14.14 -11.08 -10.70
N PRO A 50 14.11 -12.09 -9.81
CA PRO A 50 15.23 -12.58 -9.00
C PRO A 50 16.60 -12.61 -9.67
N LYS A 51 16.68 -12.91 -10.97
CA LYS A 51 17.96 -13.17 -11.66
C LYS A 51 18.67 -11.92 -12.15
N ILE A 52 17.98 -10.78 -12.18
CA ILE A 52 18.50 -9.54 -12.78
C ILE A 52 18.63 -8.40 -11.78
N TYR A 53 18.44 -8.66 -10.48
CA TYR A 53 18.54 -7.65 -9.41
C TYR A 53 19.86 -6.89 -9.44
N ALA A 54 20.99 -7.58 -9.59
CA ALA A 54 22.30 -6.92 -9.62
C ALA A 54 22.42 -5.91 -10.78
N GLN A 55 21.92 -6.27 -11.97
CA GLN A 55 21.90 -5.38 -13.12
C GLN A 55 20.90 -4.23 -12.92
N ALA A 56 19.73 -4.51 -12.38
CA ALA A 56 18.70 -3.51 -12.12
C ALA A 56 19.19 -2.44 -11.13
N ILE A 57 19.90 -2.84 -10.06
CA ILE A 57 20.52 -1.94 -9.10
C ILE A 57 21.61 -1.10 -9.77
N ALA A 58 22.43 -1.69 -10.64
CA ALA A 58 23.44 -0.98 -11.40
C ALA A 58 22.82 0.08 -12.33
N ASP A 59 21.77 -0.28 -13.06
CA ASP A 59 21.05 0.64 -13.95
C ASP A 59 20.35 1.76 -13.15
N ALA A 60 19.79 1.43 -11.98
CA ALA A 60 19.20 2.42 -11.08
C ALA A 60 20.25 3.45 -10.61
N ARG A 61 21.49 3.02 -10.30
CA ARG A 61 22.58 3.94 -9.96
C ARG A 61 22.90 4.92 -11.08
N VAL A 62 22.94 4.45 -12.33
CA VAL A 62 23.13 5.32 -13.50
C VAL A 62 22.04 6.38 -13.57
N VAL A 63 20.78 6.00 -13.33
CA VAL A 63 19.65 6.94 -13.34
C VAL A 63 19.70 7.91 -12.15
N PHE A 64 20.12 7.46 -10.97
CA PHE A 64 20.38 8.32 -9.82
C PHE A 64 21.44 9.38 -10.15
N ASP A 65 22.55 9.00 -10.80
CA ASP A 65 23.61 9.94 -11.19
C ASP A 65 23.10 10.98 -12.19
N ILE A 66 22.26 10.57 -13.14
CA ILE A 66 21.58 11.48 -14.06
C ILE A 66 20.70 12.47 -13.30
N GLY A 67 19.90 11.99 -12.35
CA GLY A 67 19.04 12.83 -11.51
C GLY A 67 19.84 13.85 -10.70
N ILE A 68 20.90 13.41 -10.01
CA ILE A 68 21.80 14.28 -9.24
C ILE A 68 22.45 15.32 -10.15
N HIS A 69 22.94 14.92 -11.32
CA HIS A 69 23.55 15.85 -12.28
C HIS A 69 22.57 16.89 -12.81
N LEU A 70 21.31 16.50 -13.01
CA LEU A 70 20.24 17.42 -13.38
C LEU A 70 19.84 18.33 -12.22
N GLY A 71 20.21 18.00 -10.98
CA GLY A 71 19.93 18.78 -9.77
C GLY A 71 18.67 18.34 -9.04
N PHE A 72 18.31 17.05 -9.11
CA PHE A 72 17.31 16.41 -8.27
C PHE A 72 17.95 15.87 -6.98
N GLN A 73 17.18 15.84 -5.90
CA GLN A 73 17.57 15.18 -4.66
C GLN A 73 17.11 13.72 -4.70
N MET A 74 17.99 12.83 -5.14
CA MET A 74 17.69 11.40 -5.28
C MET A 74 18.02 10.66 -3.98
N TYR A 75 17.01 10.14 -3.28
CA TYR A 75 17.18 9.47 -1.99
C TYR A 75 16.33 8.20 -1.83
N LEU A 76 15.52 7.81 -2.81
CA LEU A 76 14.64 6.64 -2.72
C LEU A 76 14.96 5.61 -3.81
N LEU A 77 15.40 4.43 -3.42
CA LEU A 77 15.57 3.28 -4.32
C LEU A 77 14.50 2.24 -4.00
N ASP A 78 13.71 1.88 -4.99
CA ASP A 78 12.74 0.80 -4.90
C ASP A 78 13.21 -0.38 -5.76
N ILE A 79 13.63 -1.46 -5.10
CA ILE A 79 14.14 -2.66 -5.79
C ILE A 79 13.00 -3.53 -6.34
N GLY A 80 11.74 -3.14 -6.14
CA GLY A 80 10.58 -3.88 -6.64
C GLY A 80 10.41 -5.24 -5.96
N GLY A 81 9.81 -6.19 -6.68
CA GLY A 81 9.31 -7.46 -6.12
C GLY A 81 9.71 -8.69 -6.92
N GLY A 82 8.87 -9.74 -6.88
CA GLY A 82 9.16 -11.02 -7.55
C GLY A 82 10.03 -11.96 -6.73
N PHE A 83 10.13 -11.72 -5.43
CA PHE A 83 10.75 -12.65 -4.49
C PHE A 83 10.04 -14.01 -4.54
N PRO A 84 10.78 -15.12 -4.42
CA PRO A 84 10.18 -16.46 -4.34
C PRO A 84 9.29 -16.57 -3.10
N GLY A 85 8.14 -17.21 -3.25
CA GLY A 85 7.11 -17.30 -2.21
C GLY A 85 6.89 -18.71 -1.68
N THR A 86 7.53 -19.72 -2.28
CA THR A 86 7.38 -21.13 -1.92
C THR A 86 8.73 -21.86 -1.90
N ALA A 87 8.85 -22.90 -1.08
CA ALA A 87 10.04 -23.75 -1.04
C ALA A 87 10.25 -24.60 -2.32
N GLU A 88 9.29 -24.57 -3.23
CA GLU A 88 9.29 -25.29 -4.51
C GLU A 88 9.80 -24.42 -5.66
N ASP A 89 10.01 -23.12 -5.40
CA ASP A 89 10.57 -22.19 -6.36
C ASP A 89 12.02 -22.55 -6.71
N LYS A 90 12.41 -22.32 -7.96
CA LYS A 90 13.75 -22.68 -8.47
C LYS A 90 14.90 -21.88 -7.85
N VAL A 91 14.57 -20.76 -7.21
CA VAL A 91 15.52 -19.83 -6.58
C VAL A 91 14.94 -19.52 -5.21
N THR A 92 15.74 -19.61 -4.15
CA THR A 92 15.28 -19.31 -2.78
C THR A 92 15.42 -17.82 -2.45
N PHE A 93 14.71 -17.36 -1.42
CA PHE A 93 14.79 -15.97 -0.99
C PHE A 93 16.22 -15.58 -0.56
N GLU A 94 16.93 -16.49 0.09
CA GLU A 94 18.32 -16.31 0.50
C GLU A 94 19.26 -16.15 -0.68
N GLU A 95 19.04 -16.90 -1.77
CA GLU A 95 19.82 -16.77 -3.00
C GLU A 95 19.59 -15.39 -3.64
N VAL A 96 18.35 -14.90 -3.66
CA VAL A 96 18.03 -13.54 -4.14
C VAL A 96 18.66 -12.48 -3.26
N ALA A 97 18.59 -12.62 -1.94
CA ALA A 97 19.21 -11.71 -1.00
C ALA A 97 20.75 -11.69 -1.13
N ALA A 98 21.36 -12.85 -1.43
CA ALA A 98 22.79 -12.97 -1.67
C ALA A 98 23.27 -12.26 -2.95
N GLU A 99 22.38 -12.05 -3.92
CA GLU A 99 22.65 -11.23 -5.12
C GLU A 99 22.40 -9.74 -4.88
N ILE A 100 21.32 -9.40 -4.17
CA ILE A 100 20.93 -8.00 -3.90
C ILE A 100 21.94 -7.31 -2.97
N ASN A 101 22.30 -7.92 -1.85
CA ASN A 101 23.08 -7.25 -0.81
C ASN A 101 24.47 -6.77 -1.32
N PRO A 102 25.26 -7.60 -2.03
CA PRO A 102 26.53 -7.14 -2.60
C PRO A 102 26.36 -6.03 -3.65
N ALA A 103 25.30 -6.10 -4.47
CA ALA A 103 25.03 -5.06 -5.46
C ALA A 103 24.69 -3.72 -4.78
N LEU A 104 23.86 -3.74 -3.73
CA LEU A 104 23.57 -2.55 -2.93
C LEU A 104 24.84 -1.98 -2.28
N ASP A 105 25.71 -2.83 -1.73
CA ASP A 105 26.95 -2.37 -1.11
C ASP A 105 27.93 -1.75 -2.13
N ILE A 106 27.89 -2.17 -3.39
CA ILE A 106 28.72 -1.61 -4.48
C ILE A 106 28.15 -0.29 -4.99
N TYR A 107 26.85 -0.24 -5.29
CA TYR A 107 26.24 0.88 -6.02
C TYR A 107 25.57 1.93 -5.11
N PHE A 108 25.18 1.53 -3.90
CA PHE A 108 24.55 2.38 -2.89
C PHE A 108 25.21 2.16 -1.51
N PRO A 109 26.53 2.42 -1.39
CA PRO A 109 27.30 2.09 -0.18
C PRO A 109 26.88 2.90 1.05
N ASP A 110 26.44 4.15 0.86
CA ASP A 110 25.96 4.99 1.96
C ASP A 110 24.45 4.82 2.16
N LYS A 111 24.10 3.86 3.02
CA LYS A 111 22.72 3.53 3.37
C LYS A 111 22.01 4.63 4.17
N THR A 112 22.70 5.69 4.58
CA THR A 112 22.10 6.82 5.29
C THR A 112 21.60 7.91 4.34
N GLU A 113 22.11 7.95 3.10
CA GLU A 113 21.69 8.90 2.06
C GLU A 113 20.53 8.37 1.21
N VAL A 114 20.39 7.05 1.12
CA VAL A 114 19.38 6.40 0.27
C VAL A 114 18.50 5.45 1.08
N GLN A 115 17.21 5.77 1.13
CA GLN A 115 16.17 4.87 1.60
C GLN A 115 15.93 3.79 0.54
N ILE A 116 16.14 2.53 0.91
CA ILE A 116 15.90 1.37 0.03
C ILE A 116 14.62 0.68 0.47
N ILE A 117 13.68 0.52 -0.45
CA ILE A 117 12.41 -0.20 -0.24
C ILE A 117 12.29 -1.35 -1.24
N ALA A 118 11.43 -2.32 -0.94
CA ALA A 118 11.09 -3.43 -1.81
C ALA A 118 9.57 -3.64 -1.83
N GLU A 119 9.08 -4.46 -2.76
CA GLU A 119 7.68 -4.85 -2.89
C GLU A 119 7.53 -6.37 -2.66
N PRO A 120 7.82 -6.89 -1.44
CA PRO A 120 7.96 -8.33 -1.21
C PRO A 120 6.64 -9.09 -1.15
N GLY A 121 5.50 -8.42 -1.01
CA GLY A 121 4.22 -9.08 -0.76
C GLY A 121 3.06 -8.48 -1.54
N ARG A 122 2.29 -9.35 -2.21
CA ARG A 122 0.96 -9.05 -2.71
C ARG A 122 -0.07 -9.73 -1.83
N ILE A 123 -1.08 -8.99 -1.42
CA ILE A 123 -2.19 -9.54 -0.63
C ILE A 123 -3.36 -9.79 -1.57
N TRP A 124 -3.77 -11.03 -1.65
CA TRP A 124 -4.92 -11.47 -2.44
C TRP A 124 -6.09 -11.81 -1.52
N GLY A 125 -7.30 -11.54 -1.99
CA GLY A 125 -8.50 -12.04 -1.37
C GLY A 125 -8.70 -13.54 -1.69
N PRO A 126 -9.68 -14.18 -1.03
CA PRO A 126 -9.84 -15.63 -1.09
C PRO A 126 -10.58 -16.11 -2.35
N THR A 127 -11.05 -15.21 -3.22
CA THR A 127 -11.81 -15.60 -4.41
C THR A 127 -10.91 -16.05 -5.57
N CYS A 128 -11.52 -16.67 -6.58
CA CYS A 128 -10.81 -17.12 -7.79
C CYS A 128 -10.78 -16.04 -8.89
N ASP A 129 -10.95 -14.75 -8.54
CA ASP A 129 -10.91 -13.62 -9.48
C ASP A 129 -9.54 -12.91 -9.36
N ALA A 130 -8.86 -12.70 -10.49
CA ALA A 130 -7.59 -11.98 -10.53
C ALA A 130 -7.70 -10.48 -10.15
N ARG A 131 -8.92 -9.95 -9.99
CA ARG A 131 -9.18 -8.60 -9.46
C ARG A 131 -9.37 -8.58 -7.95
N ASP A 132 -9.47 -9.74 -7.30
CA ASP A 132 -9.58 -9.85 -5.84
C ASP A 132 -8.21 -9.67 -5.19
N HIS A 133 -7.72 -8.44 -5.32
CA HIS A 133 -6.38 -8.02 -5.01
C HIS A 133 -6.44 -6.79 -4.11
N ILE A 134 -5.84 -6.88 -2.93
CA ILE A 134 -5.99 -5.88 -1.86
C ILE A 134 -4.88 -4.82 -1.95
N SER A 135 -3.63 -5.20 -2.23
CA SER A 135 -2.51 -4.26 -2.33
C SER A 135 -1.31 -4.85 -3.06
N ASP A 136 -0.71 -4.04 -3.94
CA ASP A 136 0.40 -4.45 -4.83
C ASP A 136 1.77 -4.43 -4.15
N ALA A 137 1.93 -3.68 -3.05
CA ALA A 137 3.25 -3.37 -2.51
C ALA A 137 3.22 -2.96 -1.02
N TRP A 138 3.26 -3.93 -0.10
CA TRP A 138 3.47 -3.66 1.32
C TRP A 138 4.81 -4.23 1.79
N MET A 139 5.55 -3.44 2.57
CA MET A 139 6.69 -3.91 3.36
C MET A 139 6.15 -4.72 4.55
N LEU A 140 5.99 -6.02 4.36
CA LEU A 140 5.61 -6.96 5.42
C LEU A 140 6.84 -7.79 5.84
N PRO A 141 6.91 -8.22 7.12
CA PRO A 141 7.82 -9.29 7.50
C PRO A 141 7.43 -10.58 6.77
N GLU A 142 8.29 -11.60 6.82
CA GLU A 142 7.92 -12.96 6.40
C GLU A 142 6.72 -13.43 7.26
N LEU A 143 5.68 -13.94 6.61
CA LEU A 143 4.45 -14.42 7.24
C LEU A 143 4.24 -15.89 6.90
N GLU A 144 3.74 -16.65 7.86
CA GLU A 144 3.38 -18.04 7.70
C GLU A 144 1.86 -18.24 7.61
N ILE A 145 1.45 -19.41 7.10
CA ILE A 145 0.03 -19.79 7.10
C ILE A 145 -0.46 -19.85 8.56
N GLY A 146 -1.45 -19.01 8.85
CA GLY A 146 -2.04 -18.88 10.19
C GLY A 146 -1.76 -17.54 10.86
N ASP A 147 -0.85 -16.73 10.31
CA ASP A 147 -0.61 -15.38 10.78
C ASP A 147 -1.78 -14.44 10.49
N TRP A 148 -1.89 -13.40 11.32
CA TRP A 148 -3.01 -12.45 11.28
C TRP A 148 -2.56 -11.08 10.77
N LEU A 149 -3.25 -10.59 9.74
CA LEU A 149 -3.11 -9.21 9.27
C LEU A 149 -4.25 -8.35 9.83
N LEU A 150 -3.90 -7.20 10.43
CA LEU A 150 -4.87 -6.27 10.99
C LEU A 150 -5.03 -5.03 10.10
N PHE A 151 -6.22 -4.86 9.54
CA PHE A 151 -6.59 -3.67 8.78
C PHE A 151 -7.48 -2.75 9.64
N LYS A 152 -6.92 -1.64 10.10
CA LYS A 152 -7.64 -0.65 10.91
C LYS A 152 -8.59 0.19 10.05
N ASN A 153 -9.52 0.88 10.71
CA ASN A 153 -10.43 1.87 10.11
C ASN A 153 -11.42 1.31 9.06
N ASN A 154 -11.73 0.02 9.12
CA ASN A 154 -12.67 -0.67 8.22
C ASN A 154 -14.14 -0.61 8.65
N GLY A 155 -14.57 0.49 9.27
CA GLY A 155 -15.92 0.62 9.82
C GLY A 155 -17.00 1.09 8.83
N ALA A 156 -16.60 1.71 7.71
CA ALA A 156 -17.52 2.32 6.74
C ALA A 156 -17.33 1.69 5.35
N TYR A 157 -18.43 1.42 4.65
CA TYR A 157 -18.45 0.87 3.28
C TYR A 157 -17.67 -0.44 3.11
N THR A 158 -17.61 -1.26 4.16
CA THR A 158 -16.97 -2.58 4.16
C THR A 158 -18.04 -3.67 4.23
N SER A 159 -18.53 -3.97 5.44
CA SER A 159 -19.56 -4.98 5.66
C SER A 159 -20.88 -4.65 4.98
N SER A 160 -21.23 -3.38 4.84
CA SER A 160 -22.48 -2.93 4.23
C SER A 160 -22.61 -3.22 2.73
N ILE A 161 -21.49 -3.42 2.03
CA ILE A 161 -21.44 -3.73 0.60
C ILE A 161 -20.80 -5.10 0.32
N SER A 162 -20.53 -5.89 1.37
CA SER A 162 -19.95 -7.23 1.24
C SER A 162 -20.94 -8.20 0.60
N THR A 163 -20.42 -9.14 -0.18
CA THR A 163 -21.21 -10.18 -0.87
C THR A 163 -20.67 -11.56 -0.52
N THR A 164 -21.46 -12.61 -0.80
CA THR A 164 -21.06 -14.01 -0.61
C THR A 164 -20.56 -14.66 -1.90
N PHE A 165 -19.92 -13.87 -2.77
CA PHE A 165 -19.31 -14.40 -3.99
C PHE A 165 -18.27 -15.49 -3.65
N ASN A 166 -18.18 -16.54 -4.46
CA ASN A 166 -17.41 -17.76 -4.18
C ASN A 166 -17.74 -18.49 -2.85
N GLY A 167 -18.87 -18.16 -2.21
CA GLY A 167 -19.33 -18.85 -1.00
C GLY A 167 -18.62 -18.41 0.29
N PHE A 168 -17.83 -17.34 0.27
CA PHE A 168 -17.23 -16.79 1.48
C PHE A 168 -18.25 -15.99 2.27
N HIS A 169 -18.36 -16.27 3.57
CA HIS A 169 -19.25 -15.54 4.46
C HIS A 169 -18.59 -14.27 5.00
N ALA A 170 -19.42 -13.26 5.30
CA ALA A 170 -18.95 -12.05 5.98
C ALA A 170 -18.30 -12.40 7.33
N ALA A 171 -17.21 -11.71 7.65
CA ALA A 171 -16.51 -11.90 8.91
C ALA A 171 -17.44 -11.55 10.10
N PRO A 172 -17.39 -12.32 11.20
CA PRO A 172 -18.19 -12.03 12.39
C PRO A 172 -17.74 -10.71 13.04
N THR A 173 -18.70 -9.85 13.38
CA THR A 173 -18.45 -8.60 14.10
C THR A 173 -18.56 -8.82 15.60
N HIS A 174 -17.46 -8.58 16.31
CA HIS A 174 -17.43 -8.59 17.77
C HIS A 174 -17.46 -7.14 18.29
N TYR A 175 -18.56 -6.76 18.94
CA TYR A 175 -18.70 -5.43 19.54
C TYR A 175 -18.06 -5.39 20.93
N ALA A 176 -17.32 -4.32 21.21
CA ALA A 176 -16.75 -4.04 22.51
C ALA A 176 -17.00 -2.59 22.88
N ILE A 177 -17.10 -2.32 24.19
CA ILE A 177 -17.27 -0.98 24.75
C ILE A 177 -16.49 -0.90 26.05
N SER A 178 -15.88 0.26 26.34
CA SER A 178 -15.24 0.49 27.63
C SER A 178 -16.29 0.66 28.73
N GLU A 179 -15.92 0.38 29.98
CA GLU A 179 -16.82 0.58 31.13
C GLU A 179 -17.31 2.04 31.20
N GLU A 180 -16.42 3.01 31.00
CA GLU A 180 -16.75 4.44 30.97
C GLU A 180 -17.77 4.80 29.88
N ALA A 181 -17.58 4.31 28.65
CA ALA A 181 -18.52 4.56 27.56
C ALA A 181 -19.87 3.87 27.82
N TRP A 182 -19.85 2.69 28.45
CA TRP A 182 -21.07 2.01 28.85
C TRP A 182 -21.84 2.77 29.92
N GLU A 183 -21.17 3.26 30.96
CA GLU A 183 -21.78 4.10 32.00
C GLU A 183 -22.40 5.37 31.41
N THR A 184 -21.67 6.02 30.49
CA THR A 184 -22.18 7.18 29.73
C THR A 184 -23.46 6.83 28.99
N LEU A 185 -23.50 5.70 28.27
CA LEU A 185 -24.72 5.24 27.60
C LEU A 185 -25.87 4.96 28.57
N GLN A 186 -25.61 4.39 29.74
CA GLN A 186 -26.64 4.15 30.76
C GLN A 186 -27.20 5.46 31.31
N ASN A 187 -26.36 6.48 31.50
CA ASN A 187 -26.81 7.79 31.98
C ASN A 187 -27.66 8.51 30.93
N ILE A 188 -27.22 8.53 29.66
CA ILE A 188 -28.02 9.09 28.55
C ILE A 188 -29.37 8.37 28.44
N LYS A 189 -29.38 7.04 28.57
CA LYS A 189 -30.63 6.27 28.57
C LYS A 189 -31.58 6.68 29.69
N LYS A 190 -31.06 6.93 30.90
CA LYS A 190 -31.88 7.43 32.03
C LYS A 190 -32.44 8.82 31.74
N GLU A 191 -31.64 9.72 31.18
CA GLU A 191 -32.07 11.08 30.82
C GLU A 191 -33.20 11.08 29.77
N ILE A 192 -33.10 10.22 28.75
CA ILE A 192 -34.15 10.06 27.73
C ILE A 192 -35.43 9.42 28.31
N GLN A 193 -35.29 8.60 29.35
CA GLN A 193 -36.41 7.90 30.00
C GLN A 193 -37.04 8.68 31.16
N SER A 194 -36.44 9.78 31.62
CA SER A 194 -37.09 10.71 32.55
C SER A 194 -38.34 11.30 31.87
N PRO A 195 -39.48 11.38 32.56
CA PRO A 195 -40.63 12.10 32.02
C PRO A 195 -40.22 13.55 31.76
N VAL A 196 -40.53 14.07 30.58
CA VAL A 196 -40.48 15.51 30.33
C VAL A 196 -41.44 16.13 31.34
N GLU A 197 -40.93 16.93 32.28
CA GLU A 197 -41.81 17.77 33.09
C GLU A 197 -42.54 18.69 32.09
N GLU A 198 -43.85 18.47 31.90
CA GLU A 198 -44.72 19.45 31.27
C GLU A 198 -44.61 20.72 32.11
N GLN A 199 -43.89 21.71 31.59
CA GLN A 199 -44.04 23.08 32.05
C GLN A 199 -45.46 23.50 31.66
N ASP A 200 -46.36 23.48 32.65
CA ASP A 200 -47.67 24.12 32.58
C ASP A 200 -47.47 25.61 32.28
N ASP A 201 -47.42 25.96 30.99
CA ASP A 201 -47.54 27.34 30.54
C ASP A 201 -49.01 27.73 30.65
N VAL A 202 -49.34 28.30 31.81
CA VAL A 202 -50.59 29.00 32.04
C VAL A 202 -50.60 30.21 31.11
N ASP A 203 -51.37 30.09 30.02
CA ASP A 203 -52.26 31.11 29.44
C ASP A 203 -52.28 31.03 27.91
N THR A 204 -53.23 30.28 27.35
CA THR A 204 -53.70 30.59 25.99
C THR A 204 -55.20 30.35 25.88
N GLN A 205 -55.92 31.45 25.92
CA GLN A 205 -57.34 31.56 25.63
C GLN A 205 -57.68 30.96 24.24
N HIS A 206 -58.84 30.32 24.22
CA HIS A 206 -59.63 29.87 23.07
C HIS A 206 -59.24 30.40 21.67
N LEU A 207 -59.09 29.47 20.72
CA LEU A 207 -59.57 29.68 19.35
C LEU A 207 -59.93 28.34 18.70
N VAL A 208 -61.22 28.04 18.74
CA VAL A 208 -61.87 27.06 17.87
C VAL A 208 -61.95 27.67 16.47
N ILE A 209 -61.43 26.99 15.46
CA ILE A 209 -61.83 27.23 14.07
C ILE A 209 -62.18 25.89 13.43
N ARG A 210 -63.48 25.72 13.17
CA ARG A 210 -64.00 24.75 12.19
C ARG A 210 -63.82 25.35 10.79
N GLN A 211 -63.28 24.55 9.87
CA GLN A 211 -63.86 24.30 8.55
C GLN A 211 -63.64 22.85 8.19
#